data_AF-A0A3M1AVF0-F1
#
_entry.id   AF-A0A3M1AVF0-F1
#
_cell.length_a   1.000
_cell.length_b   1.000
_cell.length_c   1.000
_cell.angle_alpha   90.00
_cell.angle_beta   90.00
_cell.angle_gamma   90.00
#
_symmetry.space_group_name_H-M   'P 1'
#
loop_
_entity.id
_entity.type
_entity.pdbx_description
1 polymer ?
#
loop_
_entity_poly.entity_id
_entity_poly.type
_entity_poly.pdbx_seq_one_letter_code
_entity_poly.pdbx_strand_id
1 'polypeptide(L)' 'EEGKTGFIIPIRDPDAIAQRIQQLNDDRDLLEQMKTAAAQTTSRDHSWNAYGDRWAEWLRGVVPKAFGS' A
#
# COMPACT_ATOMS: atom_id res chain seq x y z
N GLU A 1 -7.70 -3.04 -1.31
CA GLU A 1 -8.93 -3.87 -1.28
C GLU A 1 -8.53 -5.33 -1.10
N GLU A 2 -9.24 -6.06 -0.23
CA GLU A 2 -9.02 -7.50 -0.03
C GLU A 2 -9.23 -8.26 -1.35
N GLY A 3 -8.32 -9.18 -1.68
CA GLY A 3 -8.39 -9.97 -2.91
C GLY A 3 -7.95 -9.23 -4.18
N LYS A 4 -7.61 -7.94 -4.10
CA LYS A 4 -7.14 -7.16 -5.27
C LYS A 4 -5.63 -6.93 -5.28
N THR A 5 -5.06 -6.54 -4.14
CA THR A 5 -3.61 -6.30 -3.99
C THR A 5 -2.91 -7.38 -3.15
N GLY A 6 -3.69 -8.35 -2.65
CA GLY A 6 -3.25 -9.41 -1.74
C GLY A 6 -4.40 -9.94 -0.90
N PHE A 7 -4.08 -10.81 0.06
CA PHE A 7 -5.05 -11.41 0.98
C PHE A 7 -4.84 -10.91 2.41
N ILE A 8 -5.94 -10.76 3.15
CA ILE A 8 -5.89 -10.56 4.60
C ILE A 8 -6.09 -11.92 5.26
N ILE A 9 -5.19 -12.27 6.17
CA ILE A 9 -5.16 -13.58 6.82
C ILE A 9 -5.25 -13.37 8.34
N PRO A 10 -6.03 -14.18 9.08
CA PRO A 10 -6.03 -14.15 10.53
C PRO A 10 -4.63 -14.34 11.11
N ILE A 11 -4.35 -13.67 12.22
CA ILE A 11 -3.06 -13.82 12.90
C ILE A 11 -2.91 -15.26 13.41
N ARG A 12 -1.73 -15.86 13.18
CA ARG A 12 -1.36 -17.22 13.64
C ARG A 12 -2.18 -18.37 13.03
N ASP A 13 -2.65 -18.21 11.80
CA ASP A 13 -3.27 -19.27 11.03
C ASP A 13 -2.33 -19.76 9.91
N PRO A 14 -1.46 -20.76 10.17
CA PRO A 14 -0.50 -21.25 9.18
C PRO A 14 -1.18 -21.95 7.99
N ASP A 15 -2.32 -22.60 8.22
CA ASP A 15 -3.06 -23.30 7.17
C ASP A 15 -3.66 -22.32 6.17
N ALA A 16 -4.23 -21.21 6.66
CA ALA A 16 -4.73 -20.14 5.80
C ALA A 16 -3.60 -19.48 4.99
N ILE A 17 -2.41 -19.31 5.56
CA ILE A 17 -1.24 -18.81 4.83
C ILE A 17 -0.85 -19.79 3.71
N ALA A 18 -0.71 -21.07 4.03
CA ALA A 18 -0.34 -22.10 3.08
C ALA A 18 -1.34 -22.19 1.92
N GLN A 19 -2.64 -22.13 2.22
CA GLN A 19 -3.71 -22.16 1.23
C GLN A 19 -3.59 -20.99 0.22
N ARG A 20 -3.31 -19.76 0.69
CA ARG A 20 -3.16 -18.61 -0.22
C ARG A 20 -1.89 -18.67 -1.04
N ILE A 21 -0.79 -19.14 -0.47
CA ILE A 21 0.45 -19.34 -1.23
C ILE A 21 0.21 -20.37 -2.34
N GLN A 22 -0.46 -21.47 -2.02
CA GLN A 22 -0.78 -22.50 -3.00
C GLN A 22 -1.73 -21.98 -4.09
N GLN A 23 -2.78 -21.24 -3.72
CA GLN A 23 -3.68 -20.58 -4.66
C GLN A 23 -2.92 -19.71 -5.68
N LEU A 24 -1.97 -18.89 -5.21
CA LEU A 24 -1.16 -18.02 -6.08
C LEU A 24 -0.11 -18.79 -6.91
N ASN A 25 0.33 -19.95 -6.43
CA ASN A 25 1.24 -20.80 -7.18
C ASN A 25 0.52 -21.53 -8.32
N ASP A 26 -0.71 -21.97 -8.05
CA ASP A 26 -1.54 -22.74 -8.99
C ASP A 26 -2.22 -21.83 -10.02
N ASP A 27 -2.51 -20.58 -9.67
CA ASP A 27 -3.08 -19.55 -10.57
C ASP A 27 -2.09 -18.40 -10.80
N ARG A 28 -1.32 -18.50 -11.89
CA ARG A 28 -0.33 -17.48 -12.28
C ARG A 28 -0.96 -16.19 -12.77
N ASP A 29 -2.15 -16.24 -13.35
CA ASP A 29 -2.84 -15.04 -13.84
C ASP A 29 -3.30 -14.19 -12.66
N LEU A 30 -3.87 -14.82 -11.63
CA LEU A 30 -4.22 -14.16 -10.37
C LEU A 30 -3.01 -13.49 -9.72
N LEU A 31 -1.87 -14.20 -9.69
CA LEU A 31 -0.63 -13.65 -9.14
C LEU A 31 -0.18 -12.38 -9.88
N GLU A 32 -0.16 -12.40 -11.22
CA GLU A 32 0.26 -11.23 -12.01
C GLU A 32 -0.73 -10.06 -11.90
N GLN A 33 -2.03 -10.35 -11.85
CA GLN A 33 -3.06 -9.33 -11.59
C GLN A 33 -2.84 -8.64 -10.24
N MET A 34 -2.63 -9.43 -9.17
CA MET A 34 -2.39 -8.90 -7.83
C MET A 34 -1.10 -8.09 -7.74
N LYS A 35 0.00 -8.57 -8.34
CA LYS A 35 1.26 -7.83 -8.43
C LYS A 35 1.07 -6.46 -9.07
N THR A 36 0.38 -6.44 -10.21
CA THR A 36 0.14 -5.21 -10.97
C THR A 36 -0.70 -4.22 -10.16
N ALA A 37 -1.80 -4.69 -9.55
CA ALA A 37 -2.65 -3.86 -8.73
C ALA A 37 -1.93 -3.32 -7.48
N ALA A 38 -1.09 -4.14 -6.84
CA ALA A 38 -0.29 -3.73 -5.68
C ALA A 38 0.73 -2.64 -6.04
N ALA A 39 1.45 -2.81 -7.15
CA ALA A 39 2.42 -1.82 -7.63
C ALA A 39 1.78 -0.46 -7.97
N GLN A 40 0.59 -0.48 -8.59
CA GLN A 40 -0.17 0.74 -8.90
C GLN A 40 -0.65 1.48 -7.65
N THR A 41 -1.01 0.75 -6.60
CA THR A 41 -1.50 1.33 -5.34
C THR A 41 -0.35 1.97 -4.55
N THR A 42 0.77 1.27 -4.42
CA THR A 42 1.95 1.76 -3.68
C THR A 42 2.53 3.03 -4.30
N SER A 43 2.59 3.10 -5.63
CA SER A 43 3.15 4.26 -6.34
C SER A 43 2.29 5.52 -6.22
N ARG A 44 0.97 5.40 -6.07
CA ARG A 44 0.05 6.54 -5.94
C ARG A 44 -0.05 7.07 -4.52
N ASP A 45 -0.17 6.20 -3.52
CA ASP A 45 -0.63 6.62 -2.20
C ASP A 45 0.38 6.43 -1.06
N HIS A 46 1.44 5.65 -1.27
CA HIS A 46 2.32 5.20 -0.18
C HIS A 46 3.81 5.46 -0.43
N SER A 47 4.14 6.42 -1.30
CA SER A 47 5.52 6.88 -1.44
C SER A 47 5.90 7.85 -0.33
N TRP A 48 7.15 7.79 0.12
CA TRP A 48 7.71 8.76 1.06
C TRP A 48 7.61 10.20 0.55
N ASN A 49 7.69 10.40 -0.77
CA ASN A 49 7.51 11.70 -1.41
C ASN A 49 6.07 12.21 -1.22
N ALA A 50 5.06 11.40 -1.53
CA ALA A 50 3.66 11.79 -1.37
C ALA A 50 3.31 12.10 0.09
N TYR A 51 3.89 11.34 1.04
CA TYR A 51 3.78 11.65 2.46
C TYR A 51 4.45 13.01 2.81
N GLY A 52 5.67 13.22 2.34
CA GLY A 52 6.43 14.46 2.56
C GLY A 52 5.73 15.69 1.97
N ASP A 53 5.16 15.58 0.77
CA ASP A 53 4.43 16.65 0.09
C ASP A 53 3.17 17.04 0.86
N ARG A 54 2.36 16.06 1.28
CA ARG A 54 1.17 16.29 2.13
C ARG A 54 1.57 16.95 3.44
N TRP A 55 2.70 16.54 4.01
CA TRP A 55 3.15 17.08 5.28
C TRP A 55 3.68 18.51 5.16
N ALA A 56 4.45 18.79 4.11
CA ALA A 56 4.93 20.13 3.80
C ALA A 56 3.78 21.08 3.45
N GLU A 57 2.75 20.60 2.74
CA GLU A 57 1.53 21.36 2.47
C GLU A 57 0.80 21.74 3.74
N TRP A 58 0.60 20.77 4.64
CA TRP A 58 0.00 21.06 5.94
C TRP A 58 0.81 22.07 6.74
N LEU A 59 2.14 21.91 6.81
CA LEU A 59 3.02 22.84 7.52
C LEU A 59 2.91 24.28 6.98
N ARG A 60 2.81 24.45 5.65
CA ARG A 60 2.58 25.77 5.05
C ARG A 60 1.24 26.39 5.45
N GLY A 61 0.22 25.57 5.72
CA GLY A 61 -1.10 26.03 6.15
C GLY A 61 -1.20 26.38 7.63
N VAL A 62 -0.37 25.78 8.50
CA VAL A 62 -0.44 25.98 9.96
C VAL A 62 0.67 26.86 10.52
N VAL A 63 1.79 27.05 9.82
CA VAL A 63 2.87 27.93 10.26
C VAL A 63 2.52 29.37 9.83
N PRO A 64 2.25 30.29 10.77
CA PRO A 64 2.11 31.70 10.44
C PRO A 64 3.42 32.19 9.82
N LYS A 65 3.33 33.15 8.89
CA LYS A 65 4.46 33.82 8.24
C LYS A 65 5.29 34.60 9.27
N ALA A 66 6.00 33.90 10.15
CA ALA A 66 6.67 34.45 11.32
C ALA A 66 8.19 34.37 11.18
N PHE A 67 8.72 34.54 9.97
CA PHE A 67 10.12 34.87 9.74
C PHE A 67 10.20 35.72 8.48
N GLY A 68 9.77 36.97 8.61
CA GLY A 68 10.01 38.03 7.65
C GLY A 68 10.48 39.26 8.41
N SER A 69 11.79 39.42 8.49
CA SER A 69 12.48 40.72 8.56
C SER A 69 13.79 40.61 7.80
#